data_AF-A0A5E4HJ13-F1
#
_entry.id   AF-A0A5E4HJ13-F1
#
_cell.length_a   1.000
_cell.length_b   1.000
_cell.length_c   1.000
_cell.angle_alpha   90.00
_cell.angle_beta   90.00
_cell.angle_gamma   90.00
#
_symmetry.space_group_name_H-M   'P 1'
#
loop_
_entity.id
_entity.type
_entity.pdbx_description
1 polymer ?
#
loop_
_entity_poly.entity_id
_entity_poly.type
_entity_poly.pdbx_seq_one_letter_code
_entity_poly.pdbx_strand_id
1 'polypeptide(L)'
;MAEAKGEIKRTPKVPGIVKCMYCDGTGKHKNETCIVCGGKGEVEVVDSSRKCQWCKGRGYLMQGIPCTNCGGTGFTRPIGKERLF
;
A
#
# COMPACT_ATOMS: atom_id res chain seq x y z
N MET A 1 42.05 5.29 5.80
CA MET A 1 40.95 4.32 5.66
C MET A 1 39.75 5.09 5.15
N ALA A 2 39.21 4.73 3.98
CA ALA A 2 38.26 5.54 3.22
C ALA A 2 36.82 5.31 3.68
N GLU A 3 36.11 6.37 4.05
CA GLU A 3 34.67 6.34 4.32
C GLU A 3 33.91 6.75 3.06
N ALA A 4 33.44 5.77 2.30
CA ALA A 4 32.53 5.99 1.19
C ALA A 4 31.14 6.36 1.74
N LYS A 5 30.83 7.66 1.77
CA LYS A 5 29.48 8.17 2.02
C LYS A 5 28.62 7.84 0.79
N GLY A 6 27.90 6.72 0.86
CA GLY A 6 26.89 6.35 -0.13
C GLY A 6 25.83 7.43 -0.24
N GLU A 7 25.86 8.17 -1.34
CA GLU A 7 24.83 9.07 -1.82
C GLU A 7 23.53 8.29 -2.02
N ILE A 8 22.59 8.45 -1.08
CA ILE A 8 21.28 7.79 -1.14
C ILE A 8 20.47 8.47 -2.24
N LYS A 9 20.50 7.91 -3.46
CA LYS A 9 19.65 8.36 -4.58
C LYS A 9 18.18 8.23 -4.18
N ARG A 10 17.58 9.35 -3.79
CA ARG A 10 16.15 9.44 -3.48
C ARG A 10 15.38 9.35 -4.79
N THR A 11 14.92 8.16 -5.16
CA THR A 11 13.98 8.00 -6.28
C THR A 11 12.76 8.91 -6.05
N PRO A 12 12.33 9.69 -7.04
CA PRO A 12 11.11 10.50 -6.93
C PRO A 12 9.92 9.58 -6.63
N LYS A 13 9.13 9.96 -5.62
CA LYS A 13 7.90 9.23 -5.27
C LYS A 13 6.83 9.61 -6.29
N VAL A 14 6.23 8.62 -6.94
CA VAL A 14 5.17 8.84 -7.95
C VAL A 14 3.81 8.59 -7.31
N PRO A 15 3.11 9.62 -6.85
CA PRO A 15 1.77 9.44 -6.34
C PRO A 15 0.84 8.94 -7.46
N GLY A 16 -0.06 8.03 -7.13
CA GLY A 16 -0.97 7.47 -8.12
C GLY A 16 -2.10 6.68 -7.49
N ILE A 17 -3.18 6.52 -8.25
CA ILE A 17 -4.31 5.68 -7.89
C ILE A 17 -3.98 4.26 -8.34
N VAL A 18 -4.05 3.32 -7.41
CA VAL A 18 -3.86 1.89 -7.69
C VAL A 18 -5.08 1.11 -7.25
N LYS A 19 -5.32 -0.05 -7.88
CA LYS A 19 -6.39 -0.94 -7.43
C LYS A 19 -6.12 -1.42 -6.00
N CYS A 20 -7.17 -1.49 -5.20
CA CYS A 20 -7.06 -1.97 -3.82
C CYS A 20 -6.73 -3.48 -3.84
N MET A 21 -5.48 -3.83 -3.56
CA MET A 21 -5.04 -5.24 -3.61
C MET A 21 -5.72 -6.11 -2.56
N TYR A 22 -6.15 -5.54 -1.43
CA TYR A 22 -6.86 -6.25 -0.38
C TYR A 22 -8.22 -6.85 -0.80
N CYS A 23 -8.95 -6.13 -1.68
CA CYS A 23 -10.22 -6.61 -2.23
C CYS A 23 -10.13 -6.92 -3.73
N ASP A 24 -8.92 -6.90 -4.30
CA ASP A 24 -8.65 -6.96 -5.73
C ASP A 24 -9.51 -6.01 -6.60
N GLY A 25 -9.87 -4.85 -6.08
CA GLY A 25 -10.73 -3.89 -6.79
C GLY A 25 -12.23 -4.12 -6.65
N THR A 26 -12.68 -5.16 -5.95
CA THR A 26 -14.12 -5.45 -5.78
C THR A 26 -14.84 -4.49 -4.83
N GLY A 27 -14.10 -3.73 -4.01
CA GLY A 27 -14.68 -2.87 -2.97
C GLY A 27 -15.28 -3.64 -1.78
N LYS A 28 -15.25 -4.98 -1.80
CA LYS A 28 -15.83 -5.83 -0.76
C LYS A 28 -14.83 -6.90 -0.33
N HIS A 29 -14.81 -7.24 0.95
CA HIS A 29 -13.99 -8.33 1.47
C HIS A 29 -14.86 -9.17 2.40
N LYS A 30 -14.99 -10.49 2.14
CA LYS A 30 -15.85 -11.42 2.91
C LYS A 30 -17.30 -10.91 3.09
N ASN A 31 -17.93 -10.45 2.00
CA ASN A 31 -19.28 -9.87 2.00
C ASN A 31 -19.46 -8.52 2.73
N GLU A 32 -18.41 -7.98 3.33
CA GLU A 32 -18.44 -6.68 4.01
C GLU A 32 -17.75 -5.60 3.16
N THR A 33 -18.09 -4.34 3.42
CA THR A 33 -17.42 -3.19 2.77
C THR A 33 -15.93 -3.22 3.10
N CYS A 34 -15.10 -3.12 2.07
CA CYS A 34 -13.66 -3.19 2.25
C CYS A 34 -13.16 -2.03 3.15
N ILE A 35 -12.64 -2.35 4.33
CA ILE A 35 -12.12 -1.36 5.30
C ILE A 35 -10.95 -0.52 4.76
N VAL A 36 -10.22 -1.05 3.78
CA VAL A 36 -9.03 -0.42 3.19
C VAL A 36 -9.44 0.71 2.25
N CYS A 37 -10.25 0.41 1.23
CA CYS A 37 -10.71 1.39 0.24
C CYS A 37 -12.06 2.03 0.58
N GLY A 38 -12.73 1.58 1.64
CA GLY A 38 -14.05 2.06 2.04
C GLY A 38 -15.15 1.74 1.02
N GLY A 39 -15.03 0.64 0.28
CA GLY A 39 -15.99 0.31 -0.79
C GLY A 39 -15.65 0.86 -2.17
N LYS A 40 -14.63 1.70 -2.31
CA LYS A 40 -14.26 2.33 -3.59
C LYS A 40 -13.63 1.37 -4.61
N GLY A 41 -12.97 0.31 -4.15
CA GLY A 41 -12.19 -0.59 -5.01
C GLY A 41 -10.79 -0.06 -5.39
N GLU A 42 -10.54 1.23 -5.21
CA GLU A 42 -9.27 1.89 -5.53
C GLU A 42 -8.71 2.65 -4.32
N VAL A 43 -7.38 2.86 -4.33
CA VAL A 43 -6.65 3.56 -3.28
C VAL A 43 -5.57 4.45 -3.88
N GLU A 44 -5.48 5.70 -3.42
CA GLU A 44 -4.35 6.57 -3.74
C GLU A 44 -3.16 6.20 -2.88
N VAL A 45 -1.99 6.03 -3.51
CA VAL A 45 -0.73 5.73 -2.83
C VAL A 45 0.29 6.82 -3.08
N VAL A 46 1.18 7.02 -2.10
CA VAL A 46 2.28 8.01 -2.21
C VAL A 46 3.25 7.67 -3.36
N ASP A 47 3.37 6.39 -3.68
CA ASP A 47 4.31 5.81 -4.62
C ASP A 47 3.72 4.52 -5.20
N SER A 48 3.22 4.59 -6.43
CA SER A 48 2.68 3.43 -7.15
C SER A 48 3.78 2.54 -7.74
N SER A 49 5.00 3.07 -7.88
CA SER A 49 6.15 2.36 -8.43
C SER A 49 6.72 1.28 -7.49
N ARG A 50 6.59 1.46 -6.17
CA ARG A 50 7.14 0.53 -5.17
C ARG A 50 6.07 -0.32 -4.51
N LYS A 51 6.20 -1.64 -4.71
CA LYS A 51 5.43 -2.64 -3.98
C LYS A 51 5.86 -2.70 -2.51
N CYS A 52 4.90 -2.94 -1.62
CA CYS A 52 5.16 -3.17 -0.21
C CYS A 52 6.09 -4.38 -0.06
N GLN A 53 7.23 -4.21 0.60
CA GLN A 53 8.17 -5.32 0.84
C GLN A 53 7.62 -6.35 1.83
N TRP A 54 6.75 -5.93 2.74
CA TRP A 54 6.16 -6.78 3.78
C TRP A 54 5.14 -7.77 3.21
N CYS A 55 4.14 -7.27 2.48
CA CYS A 55 3.13 -8.12 1.85
C CYS A 55 3.49 -8.49 0.40
N LYS A 56 4.64 -8.06 -0.11
CA LYS A 56 5.12 -8.31 -1.48
C LYS A 56 4.11 -7.95 -2.58
N GLY A 57 3.32 -6.89 -2.39
CA GLY A 57 2.26 -6.52 -3.35
C GLY A 57 0.87 -7.08 -3.06
N ARG A 58 0.71 -8.01 -2.12
CA ARG A 58 -0.57 -8.72 -1.89
C ARG A 58 -1.65 -7.85 -1.25
N GLY A 59 -1.27 -6.83 -0.47
CA GLY A 59 -2.22 -6.01 0.30
C GLY A 59 -2.76 -6.68 1.58
N TYR A 60 -2.36 -7.90 1.90
CA TYR A 60 -2.69 -8.57 3.17
C TYR A 60 -1.49 -9.35 3.69
N LEU A 61 -1.38 -9.46 5.02
CA LEU A 61 -0.37 -10.29 5.68
C LEU A 61 -0.90 -11.71 5.93
N MET A 62 -2.17 -11.83 6.32
CA MET A 62 -2.89 -13.09 6.51
C MET A 62 -4.31 -12.98 5.93
N GLN A 63 -4.99 -14.11 5.71
CA GLN A 63 -6.36 -14.14 5.21
C GLN A 63 -7.30 -13.31 6.10
N GLY A 64 -7.83 -12.21 5.57
CA GLY A 64 -8.72 -11.30 6.31
C GLY A 64 -8.03 -10.24 7.17
N ILE A 65 -6.70 -10.13 7.13
CA ILE A 65 -5.96 -9.07 7.84
C ILE A 65 -5.21 -8.21 6.82
N PRO A 66 -5.60 -6.93 6.64
CA PRO A 66 -4.89 -6.04 5.73
C PRO A 66 -3.45 -5.85 6.22
N CYS A 67 -2.54 -5.62 5.28
CA CYS A 67 -1.15 -5.39 5.67
C CYS A 67 -1.05 -4.08 6.46
N THR A 68 -0.66 -4.17 7.74
CA THR A 68 -0.50 -3.02 8.65
C THR A 68 0.55 -2.01 8.17
N ASN A 69 1.51 -2.46 7.37
CA ASN A 69 2.60 -1.63 6.88
C ASN A 69 2.16 -0.71 5.73
N CYS A 70 1.45 -1.24 4.74
CA CYS A 70 0.93 -0.47 3.61
C CYS A 70 -0.55 -0.07 3.76
N GLY A 71 -1.24 -0.49 4.82
CA GLY A 71 -2.68 -0.26 5.02
C GLY A 71 -3.56 -1.08 4.08
N GLY A 72 -3.01 -2.12 3.46
CA GLY A 72 -3.70 -3.00 2.52
C GLY A 72 -3.75 -2.54 1.05
N THR A 73 -2.99 -1.50 0.71
CA THR A 73 -2.85 -1.02 -0.67
C THR A 73 -2.00 -1.96 -1.55
N GLY A 74 -1.09 -2.74 -0.94
CA GLY A 74 -0.12 -3.61 -1.64
C GLY A 74 1.12 -2.87 -2.15
N PHE A 75 1.06 -1.56 -2.32
CA PHE A 75 2.17 -0.71 -2.73
C PHE A 75 2.74 0.03 -1.51
N THR A 76 2.98 1.33 -1.62
CA THR A 76 3.30 2.14 -0.45
C THR A 76 2.03 2.57 0.29
N ARG A 77 2.23 3.28 1.40
CA ARG A 77 1.14 3.84 2.21
C ARG A 77 0.22 4.73 1.37
N PRO A 78 -1.08 4.75 1.68
CA PRO A 78 -2.02 5.61 0.98
C PRO A 78 -1.72 7.09 1.20
N ILE A 79 -2.03 7.93 0.20
CA ILE A 79 -2.04 9.38 0.34
C ILE A 79 -3.28 9.79 1.14
N GLY A 80 -3.13 10.66 2.14
CA GLY A 80 -4.27 11.28 2.83
C GLY A 80 -5.01 10.42 3.86
N LYS A 81 -4.70 9.13 4.02
CA LYS A 81 -5.09 8.40 5.24
C LYS A 81 -3.98 8.55 6.29
N GLU A 82 -4.25 9.38 7.31
CA GLU A 82 -3.63 9.20 8.62
C GLU A 82 -3.77 7.72 8.97
N ARG A 83 -2.70 7.11 9.49
CA ARG A 83 -2.60 5.67 9.74
C ARG A 83 -3.96 5.15 10.21
N LEU A 84 -4.54 4.16 9.53
CA LEU A 84 -5.73 3.44 10.01
C LEU A 84 -5.32 2.66 11.27
N PHE A 85 -5.17 3.37 12.37
CA PHE A 85 -5.03 2.91 13.75
C PHE A 85 -5.73 3.93 14.63
#